data_AF-A0A1H1T2T5-F1
#
_entry.id   AF-A0A1H1T2T5-F1
#
_cell.length_a   1.000
_cell.length_b   1.000
_cell.length_c   1.000
_cell.angle_alpha   90.00
_cell.angle_beta   90.00
_cell.angle_gamma   90.00
#
_symmetry.space_group_name_H-M   'P 1'
#
loop_
_entity.id
_entity.type
_entity.pdbx_description
1 polymer ?
#
loop_
_entity_poly.entity_id
_entity_poly.type
_entity_poly.pdbx_seq_one_letter_code
_entity_poly.pdbx_strand_id
1 'polypeptide(L)'
;MVSDHERQRARYVGGTEGAPPVPPPGGYRGARRQQQIGPTRPVLSPLPPQEKKPAANALGWIALVAAILFVLILFGTLVVGGTDLLYGVTMITLQLLVLGVIVAALVTTGGRRLGIVALVLTILFNVATVGALSALRTSASGNYEGVKTAEQRHAEAYPGIKGTAPQEALTQQSMEEVRAEADALFTDIRERLSADFGFTWVQVGDEDIRPERNGYGGESMLSEYTSAAWATEQPVQGYARKLEVMAAIDEVVAAHGLWNLYSFNDPANSGIDPSMIAKLYGSDDPRTQTTWEYYTENYPDPLRFYANIYDLSNDADGGFRASREAQSARTGEPVEGLQLVVIAGKVLSEADRAEFEKRLQDYPGFE
;
A
#
# COMPACT_ATOMS: atom_id res chain seq x y z
N MET A 1 14.89 -5.18 -23.17
CA MET A 1 13.99 -4.57 -22.17
C MET A 1 12.57 -4.96 -22.54
N VAL A 2 11.99 -5.82 -21.73
CA VAL A 2 10.64 -6.41 -21.88
C VAL A 2 9.77 -5.69 -20.84
N SER A 3 8.67 -5.09 -21.29
CA SER A 3 7.83 -4.24 -20.43
C SER A 3 7.12 -5.04 -19.33
N ASP A 4 6.80 -4.43 -18.20
CA ASP A 4 6.07 -5.09 -17.09
C ASP A 4 4.68 -5.64 -17.51
N HIS A 5 4.12 -5.16 -18.62
CA HIS A 5 2.93 -5.71 -19.24
C HIS A 5 3.12 -7.13 -19.81
N GLU A 6 4.34 -7.50 -20.23
CA GLU A 6 4.65 -8.85 -20.73
C GLU A 6 4.85 -9.84 -19.57
N ARG A 7 5.37 -9.40 -18.41
CA ARG A 7 5.44 -10.21 -17.18
C ARG A 7 4.05 -10.53 -16.61
N GLN A 8 3.09 -9.61 -16.73
CA GLN A 8 1.71 -9.87 -16.31
C GLN A 8 0.95 -10.80 -17.28
N ARG A 9 1.22 -10.73 -18.60
CA ARG A 9 0.64 -11.69 -19.57
C ARG A 9 1.18 -13.11 -19.40
N ALA A 10 2.44 -13.28 -18.96
CA ALA A 10 3.02 -14.59 -18.68
C ALA A 10 2.37 -15.33 -17.49
N ARG A 11 1.70 -14.62 -16.57
CA ARG A 11 0.94 -15.26 -15.47
C ARG A 11 -0.40 -15.88 -15.90
N TYR A 12 -0.92 -15.54 -17.08
CA TYR A 12 -2.28 -15.93 -17.49
C TYR A 12 -2.36 -16.71 -18.80
N VAL A 13 -1.22 -17.14 -19.35
CA VAL A 13 -1.18 -18.03 -20.51
C VAL A 13 -0.34 -19.26 -20.18
N GLY A 14 -1.02 -20.35 -19.83
CA GLY A 14 -0.53 -21.73 -19.97
C GLY A 14 0.08 -22.39 -18.73
N GLY A 15 -0.77 -22.81 -17.77
CA GLY A 15 -0.40 -23.78 -16.74
C GLY A 15 -1.52 -24.80 -16.55
N THR A 16 -1.20 -26.09 -16.57
CA THR A 16 -2.14 -27.24 -16.54
C THR A 16 -2.82 -27.49 -15.20
N GLU A 17 -2.93 -26.47 -14.33
CA GLU A 17 -3.40 -26.61 -12.94
C GLU A 17 -4.93 -26.67 -12.81
N GLY A 18 -5.67 -26.57 -13.92
CA GLY A 18 -7.14 -26.70 -13.97
C GLY A 18 -7.66 -27.94 -14.70
N ALA A 19 -6.79 -28.86 -15.15
CA ALA A 19 -7.25 -30.06 -15.84
C ALA A 19 -7.81 -31.09 -14.82
N PRO A 20 -8.97 -31.72 -15.09
CA PRO A 20 -9.46 -32.81 -14.24
C PRO A 20 -8.41 -33.94 -14.21
N PRO A 21 -8.25 -34.65 -13.07
CA PRO A 21 -7.19 -35.64 -12.92
C PRO A 21 -7.30 -36.73 -13.99
N VAL A 22 -6.15 -37.10 -14.55
CA VAL A 22 -6.04 -38.21 -15.51
C VAL A 22 -6.45 -39.53 -14.84
N PRO A 23 -7.19 -40.41 -15.55
CA PRO A 23 -7.67 -41.66 -14.96
C PRO A 23 -6.50 -42.59 -14.60
N PRO A 24 -6.64 -43.43 -13.56
CA PRO A 24 -5.57 -44.32 -13.14
C PRO A 24 -5.22 -45.38 -14.20
N PRO A 25 -3.98 -45.89 -14.22
CA PRO A 25 -3.55 -46.93 -15.15
C PRO A 25 -4.43 -48.19 -15.01
N GLY A 26 -5.22 -48.50 -16.04
CA GLY A 26 -6.18 -49.61 -16.04
C GLY A 26 -7.62 -49.23 -16.39
N GLY A 27 -7.95 -47.93 -16.44
CA GLY A 27 -9.27 -47.41 -16.82
C GLY A 27 -10.38 -47.75 -15.81
N TYR A 28 -11.58 -47.17 -16.01
CA TYR A 28 -12.76 -47.43 -15.17
C TYR A 28 -13.33 -48.85 -15.38
N ARG A 29 -12.58 -49.88 -14.97
CA ARG A 29 -13.09 -51.25 -14.89
C ARG A 29 -13.97 -51.36 -13.65
N GLY A 30 -15.27 -51.09 -13.81
CA GLY A 30 -16.25 -51.29 -12.74
C GLY A 30 -17.56 -50.52 -12.89
N ALA A 31 -17.63 -49.51 -13.76
CA ALA A 31 -18.89 -48.83 -14.06
C ALA A 31 -19.78 -49.73 -14.94
N ARG A 32 -20.43 -50.73 -14.33
CA ARG A 32 -21.47 -51.51 -14.98
C ARG A 32 -22.61 -50.57 -15.38
N ARG A 33 -22.77 -50.33 -16.70
CA ARG A 33 -24.09 -50.00 -17.25
C ARG A 33 -25.02 -51.14 -16.87
N GLN A 34 -25.92 -50.90 -15.91
CA GLN A 34 -26.99 -51.84 -15.68
C GLN A 34 -27.88 -51.85 -16.91
N GLN A 35 -27.94 -53.04 -17.48
CA GLN A 35 -28.55 -53.45 -18.73
C GLN A 35 -29.99 -52.97 -18.88
N GLN A 36 -30.26 -52.49 -20.09
CA GLN A 36 -31.59 -52.32 -20.66
C GLN A 36 -32.24 -53.70 -20.80
N ILE A 37 -33.20 -54.01 -19.94
CA ILE A 37 -34.08 -55.19 -20.07
C ILE A 37 -35.21 -54.81 -21.04
N GLY A 38 -35.43 -55.66 -22.05
CA GLY A 38 -36.51 -55.55 -23.03
C GLY A 38 -37.92 -55.69 -22.42
N PRO A 39 -38.97 -55.48 -23.22
CA PRO A 39 -40.21 -54.88 -22.76
C PRO A 39 -41.16 -55.90 -22.10
N THR A 40 -41.55 -55.65 -20.86
CA THR A 40 -42.81 -56.12 -20.30
C THR A 40 -43.86 -55.02 -20.49
N ARG A 41 -44.95 -55.32 -21.21
CA ARG A 41 -46.08 -54.41 -21.42
C ARG A 41 -46.65 -53.95 -20.07
N PRO A 42 -46.64 -52.65 -19.75
CA PRO A 42 -47.46 -52.11 -18.68
C PRO A 42 -48.87 -51.89 -19.21
N VAL A 43 -49.84 -52.36 -18.45
CA VAL A 43 -51.26 -52.05 -18.57
C VAL A 43 -51.44 -50.53 -18.62
N LEU A 44 -52.30 -50.05 -19.51
CA LEU A 44 -52.72 -48.64 -19.59
C LEU A 44 -53.32 -48.21 -18.24
N SER A 45 -52.53 -47.57 -17.39
CA SER A 45 -53.05 -46.72 -16.33
C SER A 45 -53.59 -45.43 -16.96
N PRO A 46 -54.74 -44.91 -16.51
CA PRO A 46 -55.30 -43.68 -17.04
C PRO A 46 -54.30 -42.52 -16.85
N LEU A 47 -54.25 -41.62 -17.83
CA LEU A 47 -53.51 -40.36 -17.75
C LEU A 47 -53.81 -39.69 -16.39
N PRO A 48 -52.78 -39.30 -15.60
CA PRO A 48 -53.03 -38.45 -14.45
C PRO A 48 -53.71 -37.17 -14.95
N PRO A 49 -54.70 -36.63 -14.20
CA PRO A 49 -55.34 -35.39 -14.58
C PRO A 49 -54.27 -34.31 -14.76
N GLN A 50 -54.35 -33.54 -15.85
CA GLN A 50 -53.52 -32.35 -16.01
C GLN A 50 -53.71 -31.48 -14.77
N GLU A 51 -52.69 -31.41 -13.91
CA GLU A 51 -52.64 -30.43 -12.85
C GLU A 51 -52.81 -29.06 -13.51
N LYS A 52 -53.95 -28.40 -13.24
CA LYS A 52 -54.14 -27.00 -13.58
C LYS A 52 -52.96 -26.24 -12.99
N LYS A 53 -52.05 -25.76 -13.84
CA LYS A 53 -50.99 -24.83 -13.43
C LYS A 53 -51.69 -23.71 -12.65
N PRO A 54 -51.39 -23.50 -11.34
CA PRO A 54 -52.00 -22.42 -10.61
C PRO A 54 -51.65 -21.11 -11.33
N ALA A 55 -52.67 -20.32 -11.65
CA ALA A 55 -52.49 -19.02 -12.27
C ALA A 55 -51.55 -18.19 -11.40
N ALA A 56 -50.61 -17.48 -12.03
CA ALA A 56 -49.61 -16.69 -11.30
C ALA A 56 -50.32 -15.71 -10.36
N ASN A 57 -50.02 -15.80 -9.07
CA ASN A 57 -50.63 -14.96 -8.04
C ASN A 57 -50.12 -13.51 -8.18
N ALA A 58 -50.98 -12.51 -7.99
CA ALA A 58 -50.64 -11.08 -8.09
C ALA A 58 -49.41 -10.72 -7.23
N LEU A 59 -49.27 -11.36 -6.06
CA LEU A 59 -48.11 -11.19 -5.17
C LEU A 59 -46.78 -11.62 -5.79
N GLY A 60 -46.76 -12.66 -6.63
CA GLY A 60 -45.55 -13.09 -7.33
C GLY A 60 -45.07 -12.07 -8.35
N TRP A 61 -46.01 -11.44 -9.07
CA TRP A 61 -45.71 -10.35 -10.00
C TRP A 61 -45.27 -9.08 -9.27
N ILE A 62 -45.93 -8.72 -8.17
CA ILE A 62 -45.52 -7.58 -7.33
C ILE A 62 -44.10 -7.77 -6.80
N ALA A 63 -43.76 -8.96 -6.29
CA ALA A 63 -42.40 -9.27 -5.84
C ALA A 63 -41.37 -9.15 -6.95
N LEU A 64 -41.66 -9.67 -8.15
CA LEU A 64 -40.76 -9.58 -9.30
C LEU A 64 -40.56 -8.13 -9.77
N VAL A 65 -41.63 -7.36 -9.90
CA VAL A 65 -41.55 -5.94 -10.30
C VAL A 65 -40.81 -5.12 -9.26
N ALA A 66 -41.08 -5.34 -7.97
CA ALA A 66 -40.37 -4.67 -6.88
C ALA A 66 -38.86 -4.99 -6.90
N ALA A 67 -38.49 -6.26 -7.12
CA ALA A 67 -37.08 -6.64 -7.26
C ALA A 67 -36.43 -5.98 -8.47
N ILE A 68 -37.07 -5.97 -9.65
CA ILE A 68 -36.53 -5.31 -10.85
C ILE A 68 -36.35 -3.81 -10.62
N LEU A 69 -37.35 -3.12 -10.06
CA LEU A 69 -37.26 -1.69 -9.76
C LEU A 69 -36.15 -1.40 -8.76
N PHE A 70 -36.01 -2.23 -7.73
CA PHE A 70 -34.93 -2.12 -6.75
C PHE A 70 -33.55 -2.25 -7.41
N VAL A 71 -33.36 -3.24 -8.28
CA VAL A 71 -32.11 -3.41 -9.03
C VAL A 71 -31.83 -2.19 -9.91
N LEU A 72 -32.83 -1.66 -10.61
CA LEU A 72 -32.67 -0.45 -11.43
C LEU A 72 -32.29 0.77 -10.59
N ILE A 73 -32.86 0.92 -9.40
CA ILE A 73 -32.51 2.00 -8.45
C ILE A 73 -31.05 1.85 -7.97
N LEU A 74 -30.61 0.64 -7.65
CA LEU A 74 -29.22 0.36 -7.26
C LEU A 74 -28.23 0.69 -8.40
N PHE A 75 -28.55 0.31 -9.63
CA PHE A 75 -27.71 0.66 -10.78
C PHE A 75 -27.75 2.15 -11.12
N GLY A 76 -28.91 2.79 -11.03
CA GLY A 76 -29.04 4.24 -11.25
C GLY A 76 -28.20 5.04 -10.25
N THR A 77 -28.26 4.68 -8.96
CA THR A 77 -27.43 5.31 -7.91
C THR A 77 -25.95 5.05 -8.11
N LEU A 78 -25.56 3.84 -8.56
CA LEU A 78 -24.18 3.53 -8.94
C LEU A 78 -23.68 4.38 -10.11
N VAL A 79 -24.50 4.61 -11.14
CA VAL A 79 -24.13 5.42 -12.32
C VAL A 79 -23.96 6.90 -11.96
N VAL A 80 -24.76 7.41 -11.03
CA VAL A 80 -24.69 8.80 -10.55
C VAL A 80 -23.59 9.01 -9.50
N GLY A 81 -22.94 7.93 -9.03
CA GLY A 81 -21.85 8.02 -8.04
C GLY A 81 -22.32 8.21 -6.61
N GLY A 82 -23.57 7.87 -6.29
CA GLY A 82 -24.17 8.02 -4.96
C GLY A 82 -23.86 6.87 -4.01
N THR A 83 -22.58 6.60 -3.71
CA THR A 83 -22.16 5.55 -2.75
C THR A 83 -22.82 5.69 -1.38
N ASP A 84 -22.95 6.92 -0.88
CA ASP A 84 -23.55 7.17 0.44
C ASP A 84 -25.06 6.92 0.46
N LEU A 85 -25.73 7.10 -0.68
CA LEU A 85 -27.14 6.76 -0.83
C LEU A 85 -27.33 5.23 -0.75
N LEU A 86 -26.40 4.45 -1.29
CA LEU A 86 -26.43 2.99 -1.22
C LEU A 86 -26.33 2.49 0.23
N TYR A 87 -25.42 3.06 1.03
CA TYR A 87 -25.25 2.69 2.44
C TYR A 87 -26.19 3.42 3.41
N GLY A 88 -26.98 4.37 2.91
CA GLY A 88 -27.93 5.13 3.71
C GLY A 88 -29.04 4.24 4.29
N VAL A 89 -29.56 4.66 5.46
CA VAL A 89 -30.68 3.99 6.15
C VAL A 89 -31.85 3.75 5.20
N THR A 90 -32.14 4.70 4.31
CA THR A 90 -33.22 4.62 3.32
C THR A 90 -33.09 3.42 2.37
N MET A 91 -31.88 3.13 1.85
CA MET A 91 -31.67 2.00 0.93
C MET A 91 -31.70 0.65 1.65
N ILE A 92 -31.19 0.60 2.88
CA ILE A 92 -31.30 -0.60 3.72
C ILE A 92 -32.78 -0.88 4.03
N THR A 93 -33.55 0.14 4.41
CA THR A 93 -35.00 0.01 4.63
C THR A 93 -35.72 -0.46 3.36
N LEU A 94 -35.39 0.10 2.20
CA LEU A 94 -35.96 -0.31 0.92
C LEU A 94 -35.66 -1.78 0.60
N GLN A 95 -34.40 -2.23 0.83
CA GLN A 95 -34.01 -3.62 0.63
C GLN A 95 -34.82 -4.57 1.54
N LEU A 96 -35.01 -4.21 2.80
CA LEU A 96 -35.78 -5.01 3.75
C LEU A 96 -37.28 -5.08 3.37
N LEU A 97 -37.85 -3.98 2.86
CA LEU A 97 -39.23 -3.98 2.35
C LEU A 97 -39.37 -4.90 1.13
N VAL A 98 -38.47 -4.82 0.16
CA VAL A 98 -38.45 -5.70 -1.03
C VAL A 98 -38.31 -7.16 -0.61
N LEU A 99 -37.40 -7.45 0.33
CA LEU A 99 -37.23 -8.80 0.88
C LEU A 99 -38.51 -9.31 1.55
N GLY A 100 -39.20 -8.47 2.34
CA GLY A 100 -40.47 -8.82 2.98
C GLY A 100 -41.55 -9.21 1.96
N VAL A 101 -41.67 -8.47 0.85
CA VAL A 101 -42.60 -8.78 -0.25
C VAL A 101 -42.24 -10.09 -0.95
N ILE A 102 -40.94 -10.36 -1.15
CA ILE A 102 -40.46 -11.62 -1.75
C ILE A 102 -40.78 -12.81 -0.84
N VAL A 103 -40.52 -12.69 0.47
CA VAL A 103 -40.86 -13.73 1.46
C VAL A 103 -42.37 -14.00 1.47
N ALA A 104 -43.20 -12.95 1.46
CA ALA A 104 -44.65 -13.10 1.36
C ALA A 104 -45.06 -13.84 0.06
N ALA A 105 -44.43 -13.55 -1.07
CA ALA A 105 -44.71 -14.24 -2.34
C ALA A 105 -44.30 -15.72 -2.31
N LEU A 106 -43.19 -16.07 -1.64
CA LEU A 106 -42.67 -17.43 -1.51
C LEU A 106 -43.59 -18.36 -0.71
N VAL A 107 -44.31 -17.83 0.28
CA VAL A 107 -45.26 -18.57 1.11
C VAL A 107 -46.56 -18.89 0.33
N THR A 108 -46.82 -18.20 -0.79
CA THR A 108 -48.02 -18.46 -1.62
C THR A 108 -47.75 -19.51 -2.71
N THR A 109 -48.64 -20.49 -2.83
CA THR A 109 -48.53 -21.60 -3.81
C THR A 109 -48.50 -21.13 -5.26
N GLY A 110 -49.23 -20.07 -5.61
CA GLY A 110 -49.24 -19.47 -6.95
C GLY A 110 -48.16 -18.41 -7.22
N GLY A 111 -47.47 -17.91 -6.18
CA GLY A 111 -46.44 -16.86 -6.29
C GLY A 111 -45.01 -17.38 -6.22
N ARG A 112 -44.81 -18.61 -5.71
CA ARG A 112 -43.50 -19.17 -5.37
C ARG A 112 -42.46 -19.13 -6.49
N ARG A 113 -42.83 -19.41 -7.75
CA ARG A 113 -41.88 -19.39 -8.87
C ARG A 113 -41.34 -17.98 -9.14
N LEU A 114 -42.21 -16.98 -9.17
CA LEU A 114 -41.80 -15.58 -9.37
C LEU A 114 -41.07 -15.03 -8.14
N GLY A 115 -41.47 -15.45 -6.93
CA GLY A 115 -40.75 -15.14 -5.69
C GLY A 115 -39.33 -15.69 -5.67
N ILE A 116 -39.08 -16.89 -6.19
CA ILE A 116 -37.73 -17.46 -6.31
C ILE A 116 -36.88 -16.63 -7.26
N VAL A 117 -37.41 -16.25 -8.42
CA VAL A 117 -36.69 -15.41 -9.39
C VAL A 117 -36.36 -14.04 -8.79
N ALA A 118 -37.34 -13.42 -8.12
CA ALA A 118 -37.14 -12.15 -7.41
C ALA A 118 -36.08 -12.27 -6.31
N LEU A 119 -36.08 -13.36 -5.53
CA LEU A 119 -35.08 -13.62 -4.50
C LEU A 119 -33.67 -13.74 -5.09
N VAL A 120 -33.51 -14.49 -6.19
CA VAL A 120 -32.21 -14.62 -6.88
C VAL A 120 -31.71 -13.26 -7.34
N LEU A 121 -32.56 -12.44 -7.95
CA LEU A 121 -32.21 -11.09 -8.38
C LEU A 121 -31.76 -10.23 -7.19
N THR A 122 -32.53 -10.19 -6.12
CA THR A 122 -32.21 -9.39 -4.93
C THR A 122 -30.96 -9.87 -4.21
N ILE A 123 -30.67 -11.19 -4.19
CA ILE A 123 -29.42 -11.71 -3.62
C ILE A 123 -28.23 -11.29 -4.47
N LEU A 124 -28.31 -11.41 -5.80
CA LEU A 124 -27.22 -11.02 -6.69
C LEU A 124 -26.98 -9.50 -6.70
N PHE A 125 -28.05 -8.72 -6.58
CA PHE A 125 -28.04 -7.26 -6.64
C PHE A 125 -28.62 -6.68 -5.36
N ASN A 126 -27.83 -6.72 -4.30
CA ASN A 126 -28.16 -6.09 -3.02
C ASN A 126 -27.22 -4.90 -2.73
N VAL A 127 -27.58 -4.13 -1.69
CA VAL A 127 -26.82 -2.95 -1.23
C VAL A 127 -25.35 -3.27 -0.96
N ALA A 128 -25.02 -4.44 -0.37
CA ALA A 128 -23.64 -4.80 -0.09
C ALA A 128 -22.85 -5.12 -1.36
N THR A 129 -23.44 -5.87 -2.30
CA THR A 129 -22.75 -6.25 -3.55
C THR A 129 -22.54 -5.04 -4.47
N VAL A 130 -23.57 -4.21 -4.65
CA VAL A 130 -23.47 -2.98 -5.46
C VAL A 130 -22.60 -1.92 -4.75
N GLY A 131 -22.71 -1.82 -3.43
CA GLY A 131 -21.86 -0.95 -2.62
C GLY A 131 -20.38 -1.32 -2.70
N ALA A 132 -20.04 -2.61 -2.63
CA ALA A 132 -18.66 -3.09 -2.75
C ALA A 132 -18.06 -2.78 -4.14
N LEU A 133 -18.83 -2.99 -5.21
CA LEU A 133 -18.45 -2.59 -6.57
C LEU A 133 -18.20 -1.08 -6.67
N SER A 134 -19.05 -0.29 -6.00
CA SER A 134 -18.90 1.16 -6.00
C SER A 134 -17.68 1.62 -5.22
N ALA A 135 -17.42 1.05 -4.04
CA ALA A 135 -16.26 1.37 -3.23
C ALA A 135 -14.94 1.06 -3.97
N LEU A 136 -14.89 -0.08 -4.68
CA LEU A 136 -13.75 -0.45 -5.53
C LEU A 136 -13.54 0.56 -6.67
N ARG A 137 -14.61 1.04 -7.29
CA ARG A 137 -14.54 2.04 -8.37
C ARG A 137 -14.13 3.42 -7.85
N THR A 138 -14.65 3.86 -6.72
CA THR A 138 -14.26 5.13 -6.07
C THR A 138 -12.80 5.09 -5.63
N SER A 139 -12.36 3.98 -5.03
CA SER A 139 -10.96 3.75 -4.65
C SER A 139 -10.03 3.73 -5.87
N ALA A 140 -10.44 3.09 -6.97
CA ALA A 140 -9.61 3.01 -8.19
C ALA A 140 -9.58 4.32 -9.01
N SER A 141 -10.59 5.18 -8.88
CA SER A 141 -10.67 6.45 -9.62
C SER A 141 -10.23 7.68 -8.82
N GLY A 142 -10.05 7.55 -7.50
CA GLY A 142 -9.71 8.68 -6.61
C GLY A 142 -10.78 9.78 -6.52
N ASN A 143 -11.93 9.60 -7.19
CA ASN A 143 -12.89 10.68 -7.42
C ASN A 143 -13.93 10.72 -6.29
N TYR A 144 -13.64 11.48 -5.24
CA TYR A 144 -14.57 11.83 -4.15
C TYR A 144 -15.31 13.17 -4.42
N GLU A 145 -15.34 13.62 -5.68
CA GLU A 145 -15.81 14.96 -6.10
C GLU A 145 -17.23 15.32 -5.65
N GLY A 146 -18.09 14.33 -5.34
CA GLY A 146 -19.46 14.55 -4.89
C GLY A 146 -19.65 14.76 -3.37
N VAL A 147 -18.61 14.55 -2.54
CA VAL A 147 -18.76 14.47 -1.07
C VAL A 147 -18.07 15.63 -0.34
N LYS A 148 -17.13 16.31 -0.99
CA LYS A 148 -16.31 17.34 -0.34
C LYS A 148 -16.93 18.73 -0.44
N THR A 149 -17.06 19.40 0.70
CA THR A 149 -17.48 20.80 0.73
C THR A 149 -16.46 21.68 0.00
N ALA A 150 -16.84 22.90 -0.40
CA ALA A 150 -15.90 23.85 -0.99
C ALA A 150 -14.76 24.18 -0.01
N GLU A 151 -15.06 24.26 1.28
CA GLU A 151 -14.06 24.46 2.35
C GLU A 151 -13.07 23.30 2.46
N GLN A 152 -13.54 22.05 2.37
CA GLN A 152 -12.66 20.88 2.37
C GLN A 152 -11.75 20.85 1.14
N ARG A 153 -12.30 21.14 -0.05
CA ARG A 153 -11.50 21.23 -1.28
C ARG A 153 -10.47 22.35 -1.23
N HIS A 154 -10.82 23.48 -0.63
CA HIS A 154 -9.90 24.57 -0.39
C HIS A 154 -8.78 24.11 0.56
N ALA A 155 -9.11 23.55 1.74
CA ALA A 155 -8.13 23.05 2.69
C ALA A 155 -7.20 21.98 2.09
N GLU A 156 -7.71 21.07 1.26
CA GLU A 156 -6.91 20.07 0.56
C GLU A 156 -5.92 20.66 -0.45
N ALA A 157 -6.17 21.87 -0.95
CA ALA A 157 -5.27 22.58 -1.86
C ALA A 157 -4.30 23.52 -1.12
N TYR A 158 -4.27 23.48 0.22
CA TYR A 158 -3.32 24.24 1.02
C TYR A 158 -1.88 23.86 0.64
N PRO A 159 -1.03 24.84 0.25
CA PRO A 159 0.31 24.54 -0.27
C PRO A 159 1.31 24.13 0.84
N GLY A 160 1.06 24.46 2.10
CA GLY A 160 1.92 24.13 3.24
C GLY A 160 1.56 22.81 3.92
N ILE A 161 2.08 22.60 5.12
CA ILE A 161 1.78 21.42 5.96
C ILE A 161 1.13 21.90 7.24
N LYS A 162 -0.04 21.34 7.58
CA LYS A 162 -0.75 21.60 8.83
C LYS A 162 0.15 21.45 10.07
N GLY A 163 0.05 22.38 10.99
CA GLY A 163 0.87 22.52 12.19
C GLY A 163 2.31 23.01 11.94
N THR A 164 2.64 23.48 10.74
CA THR A 164 3.98 24.02 10.39
C THR A 164 3.82 25.44 9.87
N ALA A 165 4.51 26.40 10.50
CA ALA A 165 4.44 27.78 10.06
C ALA A 165 4.98 27.90 8.61
N PRO A 166 4.23 28.50 7.66
CA PRO A 166 4.69 28.62 6.28
C PRO A 166 6.02 29.37 6.13
N GLN A 167 6.30 30.24 7.10
CA GLN A 167 7.55 30.97 7.13
C GLN A 167 8.76 30.05 7.32
N GLU A 168 8.63 28.94 8.05
CA GLU A 168 9.71 27.96 8.22
C GLU A 168 10.19 27.44 6.87
N ALA A 169 9.25 27.00 6.02
CA ALA A 169 9.53 26.54 4.66
C ALA A 169 10.15 27.62 3.76
N LEU A 170 9.86 28.90 4.02
CA LEU A 170 10.41 30.04 3.27
C LEU A 170 11.76 30.52 3.80
N THR A 171 12.16 30.17 5.02
CA THR A 171 13.42 30.64 5.62
C THR A 171 14.48 29.58 5.72
N GLN A 172 14.10 28.31 5.77
CA GLN A 172 15.03 27.19 5.76
C GLN A 172 15.69 27.04 4.37
N GLN A 173 16.73 26.20 4.31
CA GLN A 173 17.36 25.81 3.05
C GLN A 173 16.34 25.29 2.03
N SER A 174 16.49 25.75 0.79
CA SER A 174 15.78 25.21 -0.38
C SER A 174 16.21 23.78 -0.68
N MET A 175 15.41 23.07 -1.46
CA MET A 175 15.75 21.73 -1.93
C MET A 175 17.10 21.70 -2.68
N GLU A 176 17.36 22.71 -3.50
CA GLU A 176 18.59 22.80 -4.29
C GLU A 176 19.83 23.04 -3.40
N GLU A 177 19.70 23.85 -2.34
CA GLU A 177 20.77 24.07 -1.36
C GLU A 177 21.05 22.79 -0.56
N VAL A 178 20.00 22.08 -0.12
CA VAL A 178 20.15 20.80 0.57
C VAL A 178 20.84 19.77 -0.32
N ARG A 179 20.47 19.67 -1.61
CA ARG A 179 21.12 18.76 -2.56
C ARG A 179 22.62 19.06 -2.68
N ALA A 180 22.96 20.35 -2.85
CA ALA A 180 24.37 20.77 -2.97
C ALA A 180 25.17 20.46 -1.69
N GLU A 181 24.58 20.70 -0.52
CA GLU A 181 25.21 20.41 0.78
C GLU A 181 25.41 18.90 0.98
N ALA A 182 24.41 18.10 0.64
CA ALA A 182 24.50 16.63 0.71
C ALA A 182 25.60 16.07 -0.20
N ASP A 183 25.71 16.59 -1.43
CA ASP A 183 26.74 16.18 -2.40
C ASP A 183 28.16 16.53 -1.90
N ALA A 184 28.32 17.72 -1.31
CA ALA A 184 29.58 18.14 -0.70
C ALA A 184 29.95 17.24 0.49
N LEU A 185 29.01 17.04 1.42
CA LEU A 185 29.19 16.18 2.59
C LEU A 185 29.59 14.75 2.22
N PHE A 186 28.91 14.15 1.25
CA PHE A 186 29.26 12.81 0.79
C PHE A 186 30.59 12.76 0.06
N THR A 187 30.98 13.81 -0.65
CA THR A 187 32.29 13.86 -1.29
C THR A 187 33.39 13.85 -0.22
N ASP A 188 33.28 14.71 0.78
CA ASP A 188 34.29 14.83 1.83
C ASP A 188 34.37 13.59 2.72
N ILE A 189 33.23 12.98 3.07
CA ILE A 189 33.20 11.70 3.81
C ILE A 189 33.88 10.61 2.99
N ARG A 190 33.52 10.47 1.72
CA ARG A 190 34.06 9.39 0.88
C ARG A 190 35.54 9.57 0.64
N GLU A 191 36.01 10.78 0.36
CA GLU A 191 37.44 11.08 0.19
C GLU A 191 38.23 10.78 1.47
N ARG A 192 37.75 11.24 2.63
CA ARG A 192 38.40 10.98 3.92
C ARG A 192 38.48 9.49 4.21
N LEU A 193 37.38 8.78 4.07
CA LEU A 193 37.33 7.35 4.35
C LEU A 193 38.11 6.52 3.32
N SER A 194 38.13 6.92 2.05
CA SER A 194 38.98 6.30 1.03
C SER A 194 40.47 6.48 1.36
N ALA A 195 40.89 7.65 1.82
CA ALA A 195 42.29 7.92 2.17
C ALA A 195 42.74 7.14 3.42
N ASP A 196 41.95 7.15 4.48
CA ASP A 196 42.33 6.57 5.77
C ASP A 196 42.09 5.05 5.84
N PHE A 197 41.06 4.56 5.15
CA PHE A 197 40.57 3.19 5.27
C PHE A 197 40.70 2.37 3.99
N GLY A 198 40.98 3.01 2.84
CA GLY A 198 41.09 2.33 1.55
C GLY A 198 39.76 1.91 0.94
N PHE A 199 38.64 2.51 1.37
CA PHE A 199 37.32 2.17 0.85
C PHE A 199 37.12 2.65 -0.58
N THR A 200 36.38 1.84 -1.35
CA THR A 200 35.81 2.22 -2.65
C THR A 200 34.29 2.23 -2.53
N TRP A 201 33.64 3.00 -3.41
CA TRP A 201 32.24 3.38 -3.24
C TRP A 201 31.41 3.03 -4.46
N VAL A 202 30.19 2.58 -4.21
CA VAL A 202 29.16 2.34 -5.22
C VAL A 202 27.90 3.11 -4.82
N GLN A 203 27.23 3.70 -5.80
CA GLN A 203 25.91 4.30 -5.58
C GLN A 203 24.86 3.19 -5.53
N VAL A 204 24.02 3.19 -4.50
CA VAL A 204 23.06 2.10 -4.20
C VAL A 204 21.59 2.54 -4.19
N GLY A 205 21.34 3.77 -4.63
CA GLY A 205 20.02 4.33 -4.81
C GLY A 205 20.12 5.60 -5.64
N ASP A 206 19.08 5.89 -6.40
CA ASP A 206 18.92 7.18 -7.04
C ASP A 206 18.34 8.17 -6.04
N GLU A 207 18.50 9.45 -6.34
CA GLU A 207 17.78 10.50 -5.65
C GLU A 207 16.26 10.30 -5.81
N ASP A 208 15.52 10.52 -4.74
CA ASP A 208 14.06 10.46 -4.72
C ASP A 208 13.47 11.74 -4.14
N ILE A 209 12.38 12.21 -4.75
CA ILE A 209 11.65 13.40 -4.32
C ILE A 209 10.19 13.00 -4.19
N ARG A 210 9.69 13.06 -2.96
CA ARG A 210 8.32 12.65 -2.66
C ARG A 210 7.50 13.84 -2.16
N PRO A 211 6.35 14.16 -2.77
CA PRO A 211 5.46 15.19 -2.25
C PRO A 211 5.00 14.88 -0.82
N GLU A 212 5.04 15.88 0.04
CA GLU A 212 4.56 15.77 1.41
C GLU A 212 3.04 15.95 1.46
N ARG A 213 2.39 15.35 2.46
CA ARG A 213 0.96 15.54 2.70
C ARG A 213 0.73 16.84 3.46
N ASN A 214 -0.28 17.62 3.07
CA ASN A 214 -0.58 18.90 3.74
C ASN A 214 -1.34 18.75 5.07
N GLY A 215 -1.73 17.54 5.46
CA GLY A 215 -2.49 17.27 6.69
C GLY A 215 -3.98 17.64 6.63
N TYR A 216 -4.47 18.14 5.49
CA TYR A 216 -5.89 18.42 5.22
C TYR A 216 -6.52 17.43 4.22
N GLY A 217 -5.76 16.43 3.77
CA GLY A 217 -6.21 15.39 2.84
C GLY A 217 -5.67 15.55 1.42
N GLY A 218 -4.82 16.55 1.17
CA GLY A 218 -4.13 16.75 -0.10
C GLY A 218 -2.60 16.72 0.02
N GLU A 219 -1.95 17.14 -1.06
CA GLU A 219 -0.49 17.26 -1.16
C GLU A 219 -0.08 18.71 -0.91
N SER A 220 1.05 18.90 -0.26
CA SER A 220 1.70 20.20 -0.12
C SER A 220 2.64 20.43 -1.32
N MET A 221 3.09 21.67 -1.49
CA MET A 221 4.18 22.00 -2.42
C MET A 221 5.57 21.68 -1.84
N LEU A 222 5.63 21.36 -0.54
CA LEU A 222 6.84 20.87 0.10
C LEU A 222 7.02 19.39 -0.21
N SER A 223 8.28 18.97 -0.28
CA SER A 223 8.65 17.59 -0.56
C SER A 223 9.62 17.05 0.48
N GLU A 224 9.67 15.74 0.59
CA GLU A 224 10.79 15.03 1.19
C GLU A 224 11.80 14.75 0.09
N TYR A 225 13.01 15.23 0.29
CA TYR A 225 14.18 14.94 -0.53
C TYR A 225 14.96 13.79 0.10
N THR A 226 15.26 12.76 -0.67
CA THR A 226 16.20 11.68 -0.31
C THR A 226 17.33 11.68 -1.32
N SER A 227 18.57 11.85 -0.84
CA SER A 227 19.75 11.86 -1.70
C SER A 227 19.99 10.51 -2.37
N ALA A 228 20.79 10.48 -3.44
CA ALA A 228 21.42 9.24 -3.87
C ALA A 228 22.21 8.61 -2.71
N ALA A 229 22.01 7.32 -2.48
CA ALA A 229 22.68 6.61 -1.39
C ALA A 229 24.03 6.05 -1.86
N TRP A 230 25.02 6.04 -0.97
CA TRP A 230 26.36 5.52 -1.24
C TRP A 230 26.71 4.40 -0.30
N ALA A 231 27.37 3.36 -0.80
CA ALA A 231 27.84 2.24 0.01
C ALA A 231 29.31 1.91 -0.27
N THR A 232 30.00 1.39 0.74
CA THR A 232 31.35 0.83 0.56
C THR A 232 31.27 -0.54 -0.11
N GLU A 233 32.21 -0.84 -1.01
CA GLU A 233 32.35 -2.19 -1.57
C GLU A 233 33.01 -3.17 -0.60
N GLN A 234 33.78 -2.64 0.36
CA GLN A 234 34.44 -3.40 1.40
C GLN A 234 33.56 -3.48 2.66
N PRO A 235 33.66 -4.61 3.41
CA PRO A 235 32.98 -4.74 4.68
C PRO A 235 33.66 -3.88 5.76
N VAL A 236 32.87 -3.40 6.73
CA VAL A 236 33.38 -2.67 7.90
C VAL A 236 33.18 -3.52 9.15
N GLN A 237 34.16 -4.38 9.42
CA GLN A 237 34.08 -5.39 10.47
C GLN A 237 34.94 -5.04 11.68
N GLY A 238 34.52 -5.55 12.84
CA GLY A 238 35.27 -5.42 14.09
C GLY A 238 34.96 -4.12 14.82
N TYR A 239 34.76 -4.24 16.14
CA TYR A 239 34.29 -3.15 16.98
C TYR A 239 35.17 -1.88 16.91
N ALA A 240 36.49 -2.04 17.05
CA ALA A 240 37.42 -0.91 17.01
C ALA A 240 37.41 -0.18 15.66
N ARG A 241 37.38 -0.94 14.56
CA ARG A 241 37.34 -0.38 13.21
C ARG A 241 36.06 0.39 12.95
N LYS A 242 34.91 -0.12 13.40
CA LYS A 242 33.62 0.59 13.29
C LYS A 242 33.65 1.92 14.03
N LEU A 243 34.21 1.95 15.24
CA LEU A 243 34.37 3.19 16.00
C LEU A 243 35.30 4.18 15.30
N GLU A 244 36.44 3.73 14.75
CA GLU A 244 37.35 4.58 13.97
C GLU A 244 36.66 5.19 12.75
N VAL A 245 35.89 4.38 12.01
CA VAL A 245 35.13 4.85 10.83
C VAL A 245 34.08 5.88 11.24
N MET A 246 33.28 5.60 12.28
CA MET A 246 32.24 6.55 12.73
C MET A 246 32.84 7.84 13.29
N ALA A 247 33.98 7.78 13.99
CA ALA A 247 34.68 8.97 14.45
C ALA A 247 35.20 9.83 13.28
N ALA A 248 35.71 9.22 12.21
CA ALA A 248 36.14 9.95 11.02
C ALA A 248 34.95 10.62 10.31
N ILE A 249 33.78 9.97 10.27
CA ILE A 249 32.54 10.58 9.75
C ILE A 249 32.08 11.73 10.66
N ASP A 250 32.14 11.54 11.98
CA ASP A 250 31.76 12.57 12.98
C ASP A 250 32.54 13.88 12.79
N GLU A 251 33.85 13.80 12.54
CA GLU A 251 34.69 14.96 12.25
C GLU A 251 34.22 15.71 10.99
N VAL A 252 33.85 14.99 9.93
CA VAL A 252 33.41 15.59 8.67
C VAL A 252 32.02 16.21 8.81
N VAL A 253 31.05 15.50 9.39
CA VAL A 253 29.69 16.06 9.57
C VAL A 253 29.71 17.31 10.45
N ALA A 254 30.55 17.34 11.49
CA ALA A 254 30.73 18.52 12.33
C ALA A 254 31.34 19.71 11.57
N ALA A 255 32.27 19.44 10.64
CA ALA A 255 32.84 20.48 9.77
C ALA A 255 31.81 21.07 8.79
N HIS A 256 30.80 20.29 8.40
CA HIS A 256 29.64 20.73 7.63
C HIS A 256 28.53 21.40 8.47
N GLY A 257 28.77 21.62 9.77
CA GLY A 257 27.83 22.30 10.64
C GLY A 257 26.66 21.45 11.14
N LEU A 258 26.70 20.13 10.93
CA LEU A 258 25.78 19.20 11.58
C LEU A 258 26.23 18.96 13.02
N TRP A 259 25.33 18.44 13.85
CA TRP A 259 25.68 18.04 15.21
C TRP A 259 26.53 16.76 15.19
N ASN A 260 27.12 16.39 16.33
CA ASN A 260 27.83 15.12 16.43
C ASN A 260 26.88 13.95 16.16
N LEU A 261 27.42 12.90 15.56
CA LEU A 261 26.71 11.66 15.29
C LEU A 261 26.21 11.04 16.58
N TYR A 262 24.92 10.79 16.59
CA TYR A 262 24.21 10.06 17.62
C TYR A 262 24.06 8.59 17.21
N SER A 263 24.51 7.68 18.07
CA SER A 263 24.34 6.24 17.88
C SER A 263 22.99 5.79 18.41
N PHE A 264 22.19 5.13 17.56
CA PHE A 264 20.95 4.48 17.99
C PHE A 264 21.20 3.10 18.61
N ASN A 265 22.27 2.43 18.19
CA ASN A 265 22.53 1.04 18.52
C ASN A 265 23.31 0.83 19.83
N ASP A 266 23.88 1.89 20.41
CA ASP A 266 24.62 1.84 21.67
C ASP A 266 23.75 2.25 22.88
N PRO A 267 23.47 1.35 23.85
CA PRO A 267 22.69 1.70 25.05
C PRO A 267 23.36 2.77 25.92
N ALA A 268 24.69 2.90 25.87
CA ALA A 268 25.41 3.88 26.70
C ALA A 268 25.22 5.31 26.19
N ASN A 269 24.95 5.48 24.89
CA ASN A 269 24.92 6.78 24.22
C ASN A 269 23.53 7.18 23.72
N SER A 270 22.68 6.20 23.37
CA SER A 270 21.35 6.48 22.81
C SER A 270 20.34 6.98 23.86
N GLY A 271 20.41 6.50 25.10
CA GLY A 271 19.31 6.70 26.06
C GLY A 271 18.04 5.90 25.69
N ILE A 272 18.14 4.99 24.72
CA ILE A 272 17.11 4.00 24.38
C ILE A 272 17.23 2.83 25.36
N ASP A 273 16.08 2.29 25.77
CA ASP A 273 16.05 1.11 26.64
C ASP A 273 16.82 -0.07 26.01
N PRO A 274 17.74 -0.73 26.75
CA PRO A 274 18.54 -1.84 26.20
C PRO A 274 17.69 -2.98 25.62
N SER A 275 16.52 -3.26 26.19
CA SER A 275 15.63 -4.30 25.65
C SER A 275 14.99 -3.91 24.31
N MET A 276 14.85 -2.61 24.03
CA MET A 276 14.44 -2.12 22.73
C MET A 276 15.59 -2.21 21.73
N ILE A 277 16.81 -1.85 22.13
CA ILE A 277 18.01 -2.00 21.30
C ILE A 277 18.20 -3.47 20.91
N ALA A 278 18.10 -4.40 21.86
CA ALA A 278 18.20 -5.83 21.55
C ALA A 278 17.11 -6.32 20.56
N LYS A 279 15.91 -5.73 20.58
CA LYS A 279 14.85 -6.05 19.60
C LYS A 279 15.15 -5.50 18.20
N LEU A 280 15.74 -4.31 18.11
CA LEU A 280 16.02 -3.65 16.83
C LEU A 280 17.31 -4.17 16.18
N TYR A 281 18.35 -4.41 16.97
CA TYR A 281 19.70 -4.74 16.51
C TYR A 281 20.16 -6.16 16.86
N GLY A 282 19.30 -6.97 17.48
CA GLY A 282 19.56 -8.37 17.84
C GLY A 282 20.33 -8.58 19.16
N SER A 283 21.02 -7.55 19.65
CA SER A 283 21.70 -7.53 20.95
C SER A 283 21.76 -6.11 21.50
N ASP A 284 21.88 -5.95 22.81
CA ASP A 284 22.17 -4.69 23.49
C ASP A 284 23.68 -4.42 23.65
N ASP A 285 24.56 -5.35 23.25
CA ASP A 285 26.00 -5.11 23.16
C ASP A 285 26.39 -4.77 21.70
N PRO A 286 26.85 -3.54 21.40
CA PRO A 286 27.27 -3.14 20.06
C PRO A 286 28.33 -4.04 19.42
N ARG A 287 29.10 -4.78 20.22
CA ARG A 287 30.15 -5.71 19.74
C ARG A 287 29.57 -6.93 19.02
N THR A 288 28.35 -7.33 19.34
CA THR A 288 27.70 -8.54 18.83
C THR A 288 26.55 -8.23 17.87
N GLN A 289 26.26 -6.95 17.62
CA GLN A 289 25.24 -6.51 16.68
C GLN A 289 25.71 -6.65 15.23
N THR A 290 24.77 -6.97 14.33
CA THR A 290 25.00 -7.02 12.87
C THR A 290 24.72 -5.68 12.19
N THR A 291 24.01 -4.77 12.85
CA THR A 291 23.64 -3.44 12.32
C THR A 291 24.04 -2.35 13.29
N TRP A 292 24.74 -1.33 12.79
CA TRP A 292 25.04 -0.10 13.49
C TRP A 292 24.35 1.04 12.76
N GLU A 293 23.68 1.91 13.49
CA GLU A 293 22.87 2.99 12.92
C GLU A 293 23.19 4.28 13.66
N TYR A 294 23.66 5.26 12.89
CA TYR A 294 24.05 6.57 13.37
C TYR A 294 23.30 7.65 12.62
N TYR A 295 23.04 8.75 13.32
CA TYR A 295 22.21 9.85 12.85
C TYR A 295 22.78 11.19 13.29
N THR A 296 22.61 12.20 12.45
CA THR A 296 22.73 13.59 12.88
C THR A 296 21.84 14.49 12.01
N GLU A 297 21.70 15.74 12.44
CA GLU A 297 20.89 16.77 11.78
C GLU A 297 21.54 18.15 11.94
N ASN A 298 21.02 19.14 11.21
CA ASN A 298 21.43 20.54 11.30
C ASN A 298 20.29 21.47 11.73
N TYR A 299 19.36 21.00 12.58
CA TYR A 299 18.21 21.79 13.05
C TYR A 299 18.63 23.21 13.48
N PRO A 300 17.95 24.27 13.03
CA PRO A 300 16.62 24.29 12.41
C PRO A 300 16.55 23.97 10.91
N ASP A 301 17.69 23.77 10.24
CA ASP A 301 17.70 23.35 8.83
C ASP A 301 17.24 21.89 8.67
N PRO A 302 16.79 21.48 7.47
CA PRO A 302 16.02 20.25 7.31
C PRO A 302 16.88 19.00 7.07
N LEU A 303 18.20 19.14 6.99
CA LEU A 303 19.11 18.07 6.57
C LEU A 303 19.31 17.07 7.71
N ARG A 304 18.99 15.80 7.43
CA ARG A 304 19.23 14.67 8.32
C ARG A 304 20.14 13.68 7.61
N PHE A 305 21.25 13.32 8.26
CA PHE A 305 22.24 12.40 7.74
C PHE A 305 22.21 11.09 8.50
N TYR A 306 22.29 9.98 7.77
CA TYR A 306 22.34 8.63 8.32
C TYR A 306 23.59 7.91 7.82
N ALA A 307 24.26 7.21 8.75
CA ALA A 307 25.39 6.34 8.47
C ALA A 307 25.14 4.96 9.10
N ASN A 308 24.99 3.94 8.26
CA ASN A 308 24.64 2.59 8.69
C ASN A 308 25.74 1.60 8.33
N ILE A 309 26.22 0.82 9.29
CA ILE A 309 27.11 -0.32 8.99
C ILE A 309 26.33 -1.61 9.12
N TYR A 310 26.35 -2.40 8.06
CA TYR A 310 25.93 -3.79 8.07
C TYR A 310 27.17 -4.68 8.14
N ASP A 311 27.22 -5.55 9.15
CA ASP A 311 28.35 -6.44 9.44
C ASP A 311 27.84 -7.88 9.58
N LEU A 312 28.31 -8.75 8.70
CA LEU A 312 27.91 -10.15 8.64
C LEU A 312 28.74 -11.03 9.58
N SER A 313 29.83 -10.52 10.17
CA SER A 313 30.69 -11.29 11.07
C SER A 313 29.99 -11.73 12.37
N ASN A 314 28.91 -11.03 12.75
CA ASN A 314 28.08 -11.34 13.90
C ASN A 314 26.80 -12.13 13.56
N ASP A 315 26.59 -12.49 12.29
CA ASP A 315 25.41 -13.23 11.81
C ASP A 315 25.57 -14.74 12.02
N ALA A 316 25.37 -15.20 13.26
CA ALA A 316 25.62 -16.60 13.63
C ALA A 316 24.64 -17.61 13.00
N ASP A 317 23.39 -17.22 12.74
CA ASP A 317 22.35 -18.10 12.20
C ASP A 317 22.12 -17.96 10.69
N GLY A 318 22.76 -16.98 10.05
CA GLY A 318 22.64 -16.71 8.62
C GLY A 318 21.36 -15.95 8.23
N GLY A 319 20.49 -15.63 9.18
CA GLY A 319 19.22 -14.95 8.93
C GLY A 319 19.43 -13.52 8.45
N PHE A 320 20.43 -12.83 9.00
CA PHE A 320 20.74 -11.46 8.59
C PHE A 320 21.32 -11.43 7.17
N ARG A 321 22.25 -12.33 6.83
CA ARG A 321 22.78 -12.49 5.47
C ARG A 321 21.65 -12.72 4.46
N ALA A 322 20.72 -13.62 4.74
CA ALA A 322 19.60 -13.89 3.83
C ALA A 322 18.76 -12.62 3.57
N SER A 323 18.52 -11.80 4.61
CA SER A 323 17.84 -10.51 4.49
C SER A 323 18.64 -9.53 3.62
N ARG A 324 19.95 -9.41 3.87
CA ARG A 324 20.85 -8.53 3.13
C ARG A 324 21.01 -8.93 1.65
N GLU A 325 21.07 -10.22 1.35
CA GLU A 325 21.11 -10.73 -0.03
C GLU A 325 19.79 -10.45 -0.76
N ALA A 326 18.65 -10.59 -0.08
CA ALA A 326 17.35 -10.23 -0.66
C ALA A 326 17.25 -8.72 -0.93
N GLN A 327 17.79 -7.87 -0.05
CA GLN A 327 17.87 -6.44 -0.27
C GLN A 327 18.80 -6.10 -1.44
N SER A 328 20.01 -6.65 -1.45
CA SER A 328 20.99 -6.50 -2.53
C SER A 328 20.42 -6.90 -3.90
N ALA A 329 19.64 -7.98 -3.97
CA ALA A 329 18.98 -8.39 -5.21
C ALA A 329 17.91 -7.39 -5.71
N ARG A 330 17.36 -6.54 -4.83
CA ARG A 330 16.37 -5.50 -5.19
C ARG A 330 17.01 -4.18 -5.58
N THR A 331 18.02 -3.74 -4.83
CA THR A 331 18.59 -2.39 -4.94
C THR A 331 19.97 -2.36 -5.59
N GLY A 332 20.64 -3.52 -5.70
CA GLY A 332 22.02 -3.61 -6.16
C GLY A 332 23.05 -3.25 -5.08
N GLU A 333 22.61 -2.97 -3.85
CA GLU A 333 23.52 -2.56 -2.77
C GLU A 333 24.42 -3.71 -2.31
N PRO A 334 25.66 -3.43 -1.86
CA PRO A 334 26.51 -4.43 -1.21
C PRO A 334 25.81 -5.08 0.00
N VAL A 335 26.01 -6.39 0.14
CA VAL A 335 25.41 -7.18 1.23
C VAL A 335 25.91 -6.73 2.61
N GLU A 336 27.15 -6.23 2.65
CA GLU A 336 27.88 -5.78 3.85
C GLU A 336 28.62 -4.47 3.54
N GLY A 337 28.85 -3.63 4.56
CA GLY A 337 29.58 -2.37 4.39
C GLY A 337 28.91 -1.20 5.12
N LEU A 338 29.46 -0.01 4.91
CA LEU A 338 28.89 1.26 5.34
C LEU A 338 27.95 1.79 4.25
N GLN A 339 26.80 2.33 4.64
CA GLN A 339 25.85 3.02 3.78
C GLN A 339 25.56 4.42 4.31
N LEU A 340 25.50 5.39 3.40
CA LEU A 340 25.28 6.81 3.67
C LEU A 340 24.04 7.30 2.92
N VAL A 341 23.19 8.05 3.60
CA VAL A 341 22.02 8.71 2.99
C VAL A 341 21.69 10.00 3.72
N VAL A 342 21.20 11.00 2.97
CA VAL A 342 20.65 12.24 3.49
C VAL A 342 19.16 12.27 3.17
N ILE A 343 18.37 12.67 4.16
CA ILE A 343 16.93 12.90 4.03
C ILE A 343 16.65 14.32 4.52
N ALA A 344 15.91 15.10 3.74
CA ALA A 344 15.43 16.40 4.16
C ALA A 344 13.91 16.49 3.96
N GLY A 345 13.20 16.72 5.05
CA GLY A 345 11.74 16.83 5.01
C GLY A 345 11.30 18.27 4.80
N LYS A 346 10.08 18.44 4.29
CA LYS A 346 9.42 19.74 4.18
C LYS A 346 10.21 20.78 3.36
N VAL A 347 11.05 20.37 2.42
CA VAL A 347 11.84 21.30 1.60
C VAL A 347 10.99 21.88 0.46
N LEU A 348 11.19 23.17 0.19
CA LEU A 348 10.59 23.87 -0.94
C LEU A 348 11.65 24.03 -2.04
N SER A 349 11.29 23.72 -3.28
CA SER A 349 12.17 24.07 -4.42
C SER A 349 12.19 25.59 -4.59
N GLU A 350 13.37 26.15 -4.85
CA GLU A 350 13.52 27.58 -5.09
C GLU A 350 12.71 28.04 -6.31
N ALA A 351 12.48 27.16 -7.29
CA ALA A 351 11.63 27.44 -8.45
C ALA A 351 10.15 27.63 -8.08
N ASP A 352 9.70 26.99 -7.00
CA ASP A 352 8.31 26.97 -6.55
C ASP A 352 8.02 28.02 -5.46
N ARG A 353 9.06 28.68 -4.94
CA ARG A 353 8.96 29.67 -3.86
C ARG A 353 7.92 30.77 -4.13
N ALA A 354 7.99 31.40 -5.31
CA ALA A 354 7.08 32.49 -5.66
C ALA A 354 5.62 32.01 -5.79
N GLU A 355 5.41 30.78 -6.28
CA GLU A 355 4.08 30.20 -6.36
C GLU A 355 3.55 29.83 -4.98
N PHE A 356 4.39 29.29 -4.11
CA PHE A 356 4.05 28.98 -2.72
C PHE A 356 3.57 30.23 -1.97
N GLU A 357 4.35 31.32 -2.01
CA GLU A 357 3.97 32.60 -1.39
C GLU A 357 2.66 33.16 -1.94
N LYS A 358 2.46 33.06 -3.26
CA LYS A 358 1.22 33.51 -3.91
C LYS A 358 0.02 32.68 -3.44
N ARG A 359 0.14 31.35 -3.41
CA ARG A 359 -0.96 30.46 -3.00
C ARG A 359 -1.31 30.67 -1.53
N LEU A 360 -0.33 30.92 -0.65
CA LEU A 360 -0.57 31.20 0.78
C LEU A 360 -1.48 32.41 1.03
N GLN A 361 -1.55 33.38 0.12
CA GLN A 361 -2.44 34.54 0.27
C GLN A 361 -3.91 34.16 0.37
N ASP A 362 -4.29 33.01 -0.22
CA ASP A 362 -5.65 32.49 -0.18
C ASP A 362 -5.97 31.73 1.13
N TYR A 363 -4.98 31.52 2.01
CA TYR A 363 -5.11 30.70 3.22
C TYR A 363 -4.78 31.45 4.53
N PRO A 364 -5.45 32.57 4.84
CA PRO A 364 -5.21 33.28 6.09
C PRO A 364 -5.58 32.41 7.31
N GLY A 365 -4.64 32.26 8.25
CA GLY A 365 -4.83 31.51 9.49
C GLY A 365 -4.70 29.98 9.36
N PHE A 366 -4.23 29.48 8.22
CA PHE A 366 -3.75 28.11 8.10
C PHE A 366 -2.30 28.05 8.62
N GLU A 367 -2.06 27.12 9.54
CA GLU A 367 -0.76 26.76 10.07
C GLU A 367 -0.66 25.25 10.16
#